data_AF-A0A5M6CBR9-F1
#
_entry.id   AF-A0A5M6CBR9-F1
#
_cell.length_a   1.000
_cell.length_b   1.000
_cell.length_c   1.000
_cell.angle_alpha   90.00
_cell.angle_beta   90.00
_cell.angle_gamma   90.00
#
_symmetry.space_group_name_H-M   'P 1'
#
loop_
_entity.id
_entity.type
_entity.pdbx_description
1 polymer ?
#
loop_
_entity_poly.entity_id
_entity_poly.type
_entity_poly.pdbx_seq_one_letter_code
_entity_poly.pdbx_strand_id
1 'polypeptide(L)'
;MQISIKKKYLETKVGFGSNAKPLGQRTLQELQELALYARQSNSKSLSNYFEQLPTLQELQSGKTSQVIADIKSNTDAVKTEKPADSNQVPGSEKK
;
A
#
# COMPACT_ATOMS: atom_id res chain seq x y z
N MET A 1 2.73 -3.90 -12.68
CA MET A 1 2.22 -5.13 -13.35
C MET A 1 0.75 -5.44 -13.05
N GLN A 2 0.10 -6.26 -13.90
CA GLN A 2 -1.13 -7.00 -13.55
C GLN A 2 -0.78 -8.38 -12.99
N ILE A 3 -1.32 -8.72 -11.82
CA ILE A 3 -1.35 -10.10 -11.32
C ILE A 3 -2.59 -10.76 -11.86
N SER A 4 -2.41 -11.95 -12.43
CA SER A 4 -3.51 -12.78 -12.90
C SER A 4 -3.48 -14.15 -12.23
N ILE A 5 -4.66 -14.68 -11.97
CA ILE A 5 -4.86 -16.01 -11.39
C ILE A 5 -5.17 -16.98 -12.51
N LYS A 6 -4.55 -18.16 -12.47
CA LYS A 6 -4.85 -19.19 -13.47
C LYS A 6 -6.32 -19.53 -13.37
N LYS A 7 -7.01 -19.54 -14.51
CA LYS A 7 -8.46 -19.76 -14.59
C LYS A 7 -8.95 -20.99 -13.80
N LYS A 8 -8.15 -22.05 -13.76
CA LYS A 8 -8.43 -23.28 -13.01
C LYS A 8 -8.57 -23.10 -11.48
N TYR A 9 -8.07 -22.00 -10.94
CA TYR A 9 -8.07 -21.71 -9.50
C TYR A 9 -8.99 -20.56 -9.11
N LEU A 10 -9.79 -20.01 -10.04
CA LEU A 10 -10.70 -18.89 -9.73
C LEU A 10 -11.71 -19.24 -8.64
N GLU A 11 -12.21 -20.47 -8.62
CA GLU A 11 -13.16 -20.96 -7.61
C GLU A 11 -12.49 -21.47 -6.33
N THR A 12 -11.15 -21.55 -6.31
CA THR A 12 -10.41 -22.01 -5.14
C THR A 12 -10.57 -21.00 -4.01
N LYS A 13 -11.21 -21.43 -2.91
CA LYS A 13 -11.29 -20.66 -1.68
C LYS A 13 -9.96 -20.73 -0.93
N VAL A 14 -9.36 -19.57 -0.72
CA VAL A 14 -8.13 -19.43 0.07
C VAL A 14 -8.43 -18.55 1.26
N GLY A 15 -8.04 -18.92 2.47
CA GLY A 15 -8.13 -18.04 3.64
C GLY A 15 -7.09 -16.93 3.55
N PHE A 16 -7.51 -15.66 3.64
CA PHE A 16 -6.62 -14.51 3.70
C PHE A 16 -7.20 -13.44 4.63
N GLY A 17 -6.42 -13.00 5.61
CA GLY A 17 -6.92 -12.15 6.70
C GLY A 17 -8.05 -12.84 7.47
N SER A 18 -9.19 -12.17 7.62
CA SER A 18 -10.36 -12.65 8.37
C SER A 18 -11.38 -13.43 7.52
N ASN A 19 -11.16 -13.59 6.21
CA ASN A 19 -12.17 -14.16 5.30
C ASN A 19 -11.58 -15.20 4.33
N ALA A 20 -12.35 -16.26 4.08
CA ALA A 20 -12.09 -17.22 3.02
C ALA A 20 -12.99 -16.93 1.82
N LYS A 21 -12.41 -16.34 0.77
CA LYS A 21 -13.11 -16.03 -0.48
C LYS A 21 -12.46 -16.77 -1.66
N PRO A 22 -13.24 -17.10 -2.70
CA PRO A 22 -12.69 -17.61 -3.94
C PRO A 22 -11.77 -16.57 -4.58
N LEU A 23 -10.66 -17.03 -5.14
CA LEU A 23 -9.62 -16.17 -5.71
C LEU A 23 -10.14 -15.25 -6.82
N GLY A 24 -11.12 -15.69 -7.61
CA GLY A 24 -11.73 -14.88 -8.67
C GLY A 24 -12.66 -13.76 -8.18
N GLN A 25 -13.03 -13.74 -6.90
CA GLN A 25 -13.85 -12.67 -6.30
C GLN A 25 -13.03 -11.71 -5.44
N ARG A 26 -11.71 -11.86 -5.42
CA ARG A 26 -10.83 -10.98 -4.65
C ARG A 26 -10.47 -9.73 -5.42
N THR A 27 -10.24 -8.67 -4.68
CA THR A 27 -9.73 -7.41 -5.23
C THR A 27 -8.28 -7.57 -5.67
N LEU A 28 -7.87 -6.75 -6.64
CA LEU A 28 -6.50 -6.79 -7.17
C LEU A 28 -5.44 -6.54 -6.07
N GLN A 29 -5.79 -5.76 -5.04
CA GLN A 29 -4.95 -5.53 -3.86
C GLN A 29 -4.76 -6.81 -3.03
N GLU A 30 -5.83 -7.52 -2.69
CA GLU A 30 -5.72 -8.79 -1.94
C GLU A 30 -4.90 -9.83 -2.72
N LEU A 31 -5.02 -9.85 -4.05
CA LEU A 31 -4.24 -10.74 -4.91
C LEU A 31 -2.74 -10.39 -4.89
N GLN A 32 -2.40 -9.10 -4.86
CA GLN A 32 -1.01 -8.64 -4.70
C GLN A 32 -0.44 -9.04 -3.34
N GLU A 33 -1.21 -8.88 -2.26
CA GLU A 33 -0.76 -9.28 -0.94
C GLU A 33 -0.59 -10.79 -0.82
N LEU A 34 -1.53 -11.58 -1.37
CA LEU A 34 -1.40 -13.04 -1.41
C LEU A 34 -0.18 -13.50 -2.22
N ALA A 35 0.10 -12.85 -3.35
CA ALA A 35 1.30 -13.13 -4.14
C ALA A 35 2.59 -12.80 -3.38
N LEU A 36 2.59 -11.71 -2.60
CA LEU A 36 3.71 -11.38 -1.70
C LEU A 36 3.88 -12.45 -0.63
N TYR A 37 2.81 -12.86 0.04
CA TYR A 37 2.85 -13.92 1.04
C TYR A 37 3.34 -15.24 0.46
N ALA A 38 2.88 -15.61 -0.73
CA ALA A 38 3.35 -16.80 -1.44
C ALA A 38 4.88 -16.80 -1.62
N ARG A 39 5.45 -15.65 -1.99
CA ARG A 39 6.90 -15.47 -2.11
C ARG A 39 7.62 -15.50 -0.77
N GLN A 40 7.13 -14.74 0.21
CA GLN A 40 7.79 -14.60 1.51
C GLN A 40 7.81 -15.93 2.28
N SER A 41 6.69 -16.66 2.26
CA SER A 41 6.57 -17.96 2.92
C SER A 41 7.12 -19.12 2.09
N ASN A 42 7.69 -18.86 0.91
CA ASN A 42 8.18 -19.87 -0.04
C ASN A 42 7.14 -20.97 -0.35
N SER A 43 5.85 -20.62 -0.32
CA SER A 43 4.77 -21.60 -0.44
C SER A 43 4.55 -21.93 -1.91
N LYS A 44 4.95 -23.14 -2.32
CA LYS A 44 4.73 -23.66 -3.67
C LYS A 44 3.24 -23.76 -4.01
N SER A 45 2.41 -24.15 -3.04
CA SER A 45 0.96 -24.30 -3.25
C SER A 45 0.31 -22.97 -3.61
N LEU A 46 0.63 -21.89 -2.87
CA LEU A 46 0.08 -20.57 -3.13
C LEU A 46 0.63 -19.95 -4.42
N SER A 47 1.93 -20.13 -4.67
CA SER A 47 2.58 -19.65 -5.90
C SER A 47 1.97 -20.30 -7.16
N ASN A 48 1.46 -21.53 -7.03
CA ASN A 48 0.86 -22.24 -8.14
C ASN A 48 -0.45 -21.64 -8.64
N TYR A 49 -1.15 -20.87 -7.79
CA TYR A 49 -2.42 -20.24 -8.13
C TYR A 49 -2.25 -19.06 -9.09
N PHE A 50 -1.10 -18.38 -9.02
CA PHE A 50 -0.80 -17.20 -9.82
C PHE A 50 -0.15 -17.58 -11.15
N GLU A 51 -0.51 -16.85 -12.20
CA GLU A 51 0.03 -17.02 -13.55
C GLU A 51 1.30 -16.17 -13.73
N GLN A 52 1.28 -14.94 -13.19
CA GLN A 52 2.41 -14.04 -13.16
C GLN A 52 2.55 -13.44 -11.76
N LEU A 53 3.71 -13.67 -11.14
CA LEU A 53 4.06 -13.10 -9.84
C LEU A 53 4.86 -11.81 -10.04
N PRO A 54 4.54 -10.73 -9.31
CA PRO A 54 5.30 -9.49 -9.38
C PRO A 54 6.68 -9.66 -8.71
N THR A 55 7.63 -8.81 -9.09
CA THR A 55 8.94 -8.77 -8.44
C THR A 55 8.83 -8.12 -7.06
N LEU A 56 9.83 -8.35 -6.18
CA LEU A 56 9.85 -7.71 -4.85
C LEU A 56 9.85 -6.19 -4.96
N GLN A 57 10.57 -5.63 -5.93
CA GLN A 57 10.64 -4.19 -6.15
C GLN A 57 9.27 -3.62 -6.51
N GLU A 58 8.51 -4.27 -7.41
CA GLU A 58 7.16 -3.81 -7.77
C GLU A 58 6.18 -3.90 -6.59
N LEU A 59 6.30 -4.93 -5.76
CA LEU A 59 5.50 -5.07 -4.54
C LEU A 59 5.82 -3.97 -3.52
N GLN A 60 7.10 -3.61 -3.38
CA GLN A 60 7.53 -2.53 -2.50
C GLN A 60 7.05 -1.17 -3.00
N SER A 61 7.16 -0.87 -4.29
CA SER A 61 6.66 0.38 -4.87
C SER A 61 5.17 0.59 -4.62
N GLY A 62 4.35 -0.45 -4.73
CA GLY A 62 2.90 -0.37 -4.45
C GLY A 62 2.59 -0.04 -2.98
N LYS A 63 3.28 -0.68 -2.03
CA LYS A 63 3.13 -0.40 -0.59
C LYS A 63 3.63 0.98 -0.20
N THR A 64 4.77 1.40 -0.76
CA THR A 64 5.34 2.73 -0.52
C THR A 64 4.40 3.83 -1.03
N SER A 65 3.77 3.64 -2.19
CA SER A 65 2.77 4.59 -2.69
C SER A 65 1.54 4.70 -1.78
N GLN A 66 1.08 3.59 -1.21
CA GLN A 66 -0.06 3.59 -0.29
C GLN A 66 0.29 4.29 1.03
N VAL A 67 1.46 4.00 1.60
CA VAL A 67 1.96 4.69 2.81
C VAL A 67 2.17 6.19 2.56
N ILE A 68 2.73 6.60 1.42
CA ILE A 68 2.88 8.02 1.09
C ILE A 68 1.52 8.70 0.90
N ALA A 69 0.54 8.00 0.31
CA ALA A 69 -0.83 8.51 0.18
C ALA A 69 -1.49 8.67 1.55
N ASP A 70 -1.40 7.68 2.44
CA ASP A 70 -1.89 7.76 3.82
C ASP A 70 -1.22 8.91 4.59
N ILE A 71 0.09 9.09 4.47
CA ILE A 71 0.80 10.20 5.12
C ILE A 71 0.35 11.55 4.54
N LYS A 72 0.17 11.67 3.21
CA LYS A 72 -0.36 12.90 2.60
C LYS A 72 -1.79 13.20 3.05
N SER A 73 -2.64 12.18 3.14
CA SER A 73 -4.02 12.32 3.63
C SER A 73 -4.09 12.69 5.11
N ASN A 74 -3.11 12.29 5.92
CA ASN A 74 -3.03 12.65 7.34
C ASN A 74 -2.32 14.00 7.59
N THR A 75 -1.60 14.54 6.60
CA THR A 75 -0.92 15.85 6.72
C THR A 75 -1.80 17.02 6.28
N ASP A 76 -2.95 16.78 5.65
CA ASP A 76 -3.91 17.83 5.28
C ASP A 76 -4.89 18.20 6.43
N ALA A 77 -4.88 17.44 7.54
CA ALA A 77 -5.72 17.69 8.71
C ALA A 77 -5.09 18.57 9.80
N VAL A 78 -3.88 19.10 9.59
CA VAL A 78 -3.28 20.10 10.50
C VAL A 78 -3.31 21.47 9.83
N LYS A 79 -4.52 22.02 9.70
CA LYS A 79 -4.76 23.44 9.41
C LYS A 79 -5.49 24.11 10.57
N THR A 80 -4.78 24.35 11.66
CA THR A 80 -4.95 25.44 12.64
C THR A 80 -3.81 25.24 13.63
N GLU A 81 -2.89 26.17 13.92
CA GLU A 81 -3.05 27.60 14.13
C GLU A 81 -1.79 28.37 13.73
N LYS A 82 -2.02 29.58 13.24
CA LYS A 82 -1.09 30.70 13.07
C LYS A 82 -0.30 30.95 14.37
N PRO A 83 1.01 31.21 14.28
CA PRO A 83 1.43 32.60 14.44
C PRO A 83 2.28 33.05 13.24
N ALA A 84 1.69 33.98 12.48
CA ALA A 84 2.48 35.00 11.82
C ALA A 84 3.03 35.90 12.94
N ASP A 85 4.34 36.09 13.00
CA ASP A 85 4.98 37.39 12.79
C ASP A 85 6.51 37.20 12.77
N SER A 86 7.12 37.25 11.58
CA SER A 86 7.86 38.41 11.07
C SER A 86 9.17 38.68 11.83
N ASN A 87 10.26 38.28 11.19
CA ASN A 87 11.60 38.70 11.56
C ASN A 87 11.82 40.13 11.03
N GLN A 88 11.79 41.17 11.87
CA GLN A 88 12.36 42.47 11.50
C GLN A 88 12.70 43.33 12.74
N VAL A 89 14.01 43.54 12.95
CA VAL A 89 14.56 44.63 13.77
C VAL A 89 14.37 45.96 13.05
N PRO A 90 14.12 47.06 13.78
CA PRO A 90 15.01 48.22 13.62
C PRO A 90 15.39 48.86 14.96
N GLY A 91 16.58 49.43 15.00
CA GLY A 91 17.12 50.14 16.15
C GLY A 91 16.54 51.53 16.36
N SER A 92 17.01 52.10 17.47
CA SER A 92 17.20 53.53 17.72
C SER A 92 15.95 54.38 17.96
N GLU A 93 15.58 54.52 19.23
CA GLU A 93 14.83 55.69 19.73
C GLU A 93 15.73 56.54 20.65
N LYS A 94 15.67 57.85 20.42
CA LYS A 94 16.49 58.92 21.01
C LYS A 94 16.26 59.10 22.51
N LYS A 95 17.32 59.52 23.21
CA LYS A 95 17.24 60.64 24.16
C LYS A 95 18.58 61.37 24.24
#